data_AF-A4N5V4-F1
#
_entry.id   AF-A4N5V4-F1
#
_cell.length_a   1.000
_cell.length_b   1.000
_cell.length_c   1.000
_cell.angle_alpha   90.00
_cell.angle_beta   90.00
_cell.angle_gamma   90.00
#
_symmetry.space_group_name_H-M   'P 1'
#
loop_
_entity.id
_entity.type
_entity.pdbx_description
1 polymer ?
#
loop_
_entity_poly.entity_id
_entity_poly.type
_entity_poly.pdbx_seq_one_letter_code
_entity_poly.pdbx_strand_id
1 'polypeptide(L)'
;MDHSVHNKLVSFIWSIADDCLRDVYVRGKYRDVILPMFVLRRLDTLLEPSKDAVLEEMRFQKEELAFTELDDLPLKKITGHVFYNTSKWTLKSLYQTASNTPQYMLANFEEYLDGFSTNVHEIINCFKLREQIRHMSHKNVLLSVLEKFVSPYINLTPKEQQDPEGNKLPALTNLGMGYVFEELIRKFNEENNEEAGEHFTPREVIELMTHLVFDPLKDQIPAIITIYDPACGSGGMLTESQNFIEQKYPLSESQGERSIFLFGKETNDETYAICKSDMMIKR
;
A
#
# COMPACT_ATOMS: atom_id res chain seq x y z
N MET A 1 -8.98 -19.35 3.19
CA MET A 1 -9.17 -17.96 3.64
C MET A 1 -10.57 -17.50 3.25
N ASP A 2 -11.21 -16.62 4.03
CA ASP A 2 -12.57 -16.15 3.73
C ASP A 2 -12.56 -15.11 2.60
N HIS A 3 -12.67 -15.57 1.36
CA HIS A 3 -12.77 -14.72 0.16
C HIS A 3 -13.93 -13.70 0.26
N SER A 4 -14.94 -13.93 1.10
CA SER A 4 -16.09 -13.03 1.21
C SER A 4 -15.74 -11.68 1.87
N VAL A 5 -14.73 -11.66 2.74
CA VAL A 5 -14.25 -10.45 3.41
C VAL A 5 -13.60 -9.49 2.42
N HIS A 6 -12.66 -9.99 1.61
CA HIS A 6 -11.99 -9.16 0.60
C HIS A 6 -13.00 -8.68 -0.46
N ASN A 7 -13.99 -9.50 -0.81
CA ASN A 7 -15.04 -9.10 -1.75
C ASN A 7 -15.87 -7.89 -1.27
N LYS A 8 -16.16 -7.78 0.03
CA LYS A 8 -16.85 -6.60 0.57
C LYS A 8 -16.00 -5.34 0.45
N LEU A 9 -14.72 -5.42 0.82
CA LEU A 9 -13.79 -4.30 0.72
C LEU A 9 -13.57 -3.87 -0.74
N VAL A 10 -13.35 -4.82 -1.64
CA VAL A 10 -13.23 -4.58 -3.09
C VAL A 10 -14.50 -3.93 -3.62
N SER A 11 -15.68 -4.40 -3.21
CA SER A 11 -16.96 -3.81 -3.65
C SER A 11 -17.15 -2.38 -3.14
N PHE A 12 -16.75 -2.09 -1.90
CA PHE A 12 -16.78 -0.72 -1.36
C PHE A 12 -15.82 0.20 -2.11
N ILE A 13 -14.57 -0.23 -2.31
CA ILE A 13 -13.57 0.56 -3.04
C ILE A 13 -14.05 0.79 -4.48
N TRP A 14 -14.65 -0.23 -5.10
CA TRP A 14 -15.25 -0.13 -6.42
C TRP A 14 -16.40 0.90 -6.46
N SER A 15 -17.21 1.00 -5.42
CA SER A 15 -18.28 1.99 -5.34
C SER A 15 -17.77 3.43 -5.43
N ILE A 16 -16.50 3.70 -5.07
CA ILE A 16 -15.88 5.04 -5.18
C ILE A 16 -15.82 5.49 -6.65
N ALA A 17 -15.54 4.56 -7.58
CA ALA A 17 -15.56 4.86 -9.00
C ALA A 17 -16.94 5.37 -9.44
N ASP A 18 -17.99 4.66 -9.01
CA ASP A 18 -19.37 4.97 -9.37
C ASP A 18 -19.90 6.21 -8.67
N ASP A 19 -19.57 6.40 -7.39
CA ASP A 19 -20.12 7.45 -6.53
C ASP A 19 -19.42 8.81 -6.73
N CYS A 20 -18.12 8.80 -7.06
CA CYS A 20 -17.29 10.02 -7.03
C CYS A 20 -16.61 10.35 -8.36
N LEU A 21 -16.30 9.36 -9.19
CA LEU A 21 -15.40 9.55 -10.35
C LEU A 21 -16.13 9.54 -11.69
N ARG A 22 -17.36 9.01 -11.75
CA ARG A 22 -18.09 8.76 -13.00
C ARG A 22 -18.23 9.97 -13.93
N ASP A 23 -18.48 11.14 -13.38
CA ASP A 23 -18.71 12.37 -14.17
C ASP A 23 -17.43 13.18 -14.39
N VAL A 24 -16.30 12.72 -13.85
CA VAL A 24 -15.00 13.41 -13.90
C VAL A 24 -13.97 12.66 -14.74
N TYR A 25 -13.97 11.34 -14.64
CA TYR A 25 -13.04 10.44 -15.31
C TYR A 25 -13.77 9.53 -16.28
N VAL A 26 -13.10 9.14 -17.36
CA VAL A 26 -13.57 8.01 -18.17
C VAL A 26 -13.34 6.70 -17.40
N ARG A 27 -14.16 5.67 -17.64
CA ARG A 27 -14.12 4.42 -16.87
C ARG A 27 -12.72 3.81 -16.73
N GLY A 28 -11.95 3.74 -17.82
CA GLY A 28 -10.60 3.20 -17.78
C GLY A 28 -9.58 4.02 -17.00
N LYS A 29 -9.95 5.22 -16.55
CA LYS A 29 -9.12 6.13 -15.75
C LYS A 29 -9.46 6.15 -14.27
N TYR A 30 -10.43 5.35 -13.82
CA TYR A 30 -10.71 5.22 -12.39
C TYR A 30 -9.54 4.59 -11.63
N ARG A 31 -8.80 3.65 -12.26
CA ARG A 31 -7.64 3.00 -11.65
C ARG A 31 -6.54 3.98 -11.26
N ASP A 32 -6.31 5.00 -12.10
CA ASP A 32 -5.34 6.09 -11.89
C ASP A 32 -5.62 6.90 -10.61
N VAL A 33 -6.83 6.80 -10.03
CA VAL A 33 -7.20 7.45 -8.77
C VAL A 33 -7.33 6.43 -7.64
N ILE A 34 -8.02 5.32 -7.88
CA ILE A 34 -8.38 4.36 -6.84
C ILE A 34 -7.16 3.61 -6.31
N LEU A 35 -6.28 3.10 -7.18
CA LEU A 35 -5.11 2.35 -6.73
C LEU A 35 -4.14 3.21 -5.93
N PRO A 36 -3.77 4.43 -6.37
CA PRO A 36 -2.89 5.30 -5.61
C PRO A 36 -3.49 5.72 -4.26
N MET A 37 -4.79 6.05 -4.22
CA MET A 37 -5.46 6.43 -2.97
C MET A 37 -5.57 5.27 -1.99
N PHE A 38 -5.77 4.05 -2.48
CA PHE A 38 -5.78 2.85 -1.65
C PHE A 38 -4.39 2.56 -1.04
N VAL A 39 -3.32 2.62 -1.86
CA VAL A 39 -1.93 2.51 -1.37
C VAL A 39 -1.64 3.60 -0.33
N LEU A 40 -1.93 4.86 -0.66
CA LEU A 40 -1.70 6.00 0.21
C LEU A 40 -2.42 5.83 1.54
N ARG A 41 -3.70 5.43 1.52
CA ARG A 41 -4.47 5.23 2.74
C ARG A 41 -3.94 4.10 3.59
N ARG A 42 -3.46 3.00 2.98
CA ARG A 42 -2.79 1.95 3.74
C ARG A 42 -1.55 2.48 4.45
N LEU A 43 -0.65 3.16 3.73
CA LEU A 43 0.55 3.74 4.32
C LEU A 43 0.20 4.70 5.46
N ASP A 44 -0.81 5.55 5.27
CA ASP A 44 -1.31 6.47 6.31
C ASP A 44 -1.75 5.71 7.57
N THR A 45 -2.55 4.65 7.42
CA THR A 45 -3.04 3.88 8.57
C THR A 45 -1.94 3.16 9.36
N LEU A 46 -0.84 2.79 8.71
CA LEU A 46 0.31 2.18 9.37
C LEU A 46 1.10 3.21 10.18
N LEU A 47 1.11 4.47 9.73
CA LEU A 47 1.81 5.57 10.41
C LEU A 47 0.96 6.27 11.48
N GLU A 48 -0.37 6.24 11.38
CA GLU A 48 -1.32 6.88 12.32
C GLU A 48 -0.93 6.68 13.79
N PRO A 49 -0.61 5.45 14.29
CA PRO A 49 -0.28 5.25 15.70
C PRO A 49 1.03 5.91 16.17
N SER A 50 1.93 6.22 15.24
CA SER A 50 3.27 6.76 15.51
C SER A 50 3.40 8.25 15.19
N LYS A 51 2.33 8.89 14.70
CA LYS A 51 2.36 10.25 14.15
C LYS A 51 2.92 11.27 15.14
N ASP A 52 2.43 11.29 16.37
CA ASP A 52 2.86 12.27 17.37
C ASP A 52 4.35 12.12 17.71
N ALA A 53 4.81 10.87 17.91
CA ALA A 53 6.22 10.58 18.19
C ALA A 53 7.14 10.99 17.03
N VAL A 54 6.72 10.80 15.78
CA VAL A 54 7.46 11.25 14.58
C VAL A 54 7.57 12.78 14.54
N LEU A 55 6.49 13.50 14.88
CA LEU A 55 6.50 14.96 14.89
C LEU A 55 7.37 15.52 16.02
N GLU A 56 7.37 14.87 17.18
CA GLU A 56 8.25 15.23 18.30
C GLU A 56 9.72 15.03 17.94
N GLU A 57 10.07 13.88 17.34
CA GLU A 57 11.43 13.60 16.88
C GLU A 57 11.87 14.59 15.78
N MET A 58 11.00 14.87 14.81
CA MET A 58 11.29 15.87 13.77
C MET A 58 11.56 17.25 14.38
N ARG A 59 10.78 17.65 15.39
CA ARG A 59 10.96 18.92 16.11
C ARG A 59 12.29 18.92 16.86
N PHE A 60 12.60 17.85 17.59
CA PHE A 60 13.86 17.68 18.31
C PHE A 60 15.08 17.83 17.37
N GLN A 61 15.08 17.15 16.23
CA GLN A 61 16.17 17.25 15.25
C GLN A 61 16.34 18.67 14.69
N LYS A 62 15.24 19.37 14.40
CA LYS A 62 15.28 20.72 13.81
C LYS A 62 15.57 21.82 14.82
N GLU A 63 14.95 21.78 15.99
CA GLU A 63 14.98 22.88 16.96
C GLU A 63 16.11 22.70 17.99
N GLU A 64 16.34 21.49 18.47
CA GLU A 64 17.34 21.22 19.51
C GLU A 64 18.70 20.85 18.93
N LEU A 65 18.72 19.98 17.91
CA LEU A 65 19.96 19.57 17.25
C LEU A 65 20.38 20.48 16.08
N ALA A 66 19.48 21.38 15.65
CA ALA A 66 19.69 22.29 14.53
C ALA A 66 20.15 21.61 13.23
N PHE A 67 19.65 20.38 12.97
CA PHE A 67 19.96 19.67 11.73
C PHE A 67 19.37 20.39 10.51
N THR A 68 20.17 20.48 9.45
CA THR A 68 19.73 21.00 8.14
C THR A 68 18.91 19.99 7.37
N GLU A 69 19.19 18.70 7.57
CA GLU A 69 18.48 17.57 6.96
C GLU A 69 18.14 16.57 8.05
N LEU A 70 16.97 15.94 7.96
CA LEU A 70 16.52 14.99 8.97
C LEU A 70 17.33 13.69 8.91
N ASP A 71 17.64 13.13 10.07
CA ASP A 71 18.11 11.75 10.18
C ASP A 71 16.90 10.80 10.09
N ASP A 72 16.89 10.02 9.03
CA ASP A 72 15.88 9.01 8.73
C ASP A 72 15.82 7.87 9.76
N LEU A 73 16.95 7.53 10.40
CA LEU A 73 17.06 6.31 11.20
C LEU A 73 16.15 6.35 12.44
N PRO A 74 16.13 7.41 13.26
CA PRO A 74 15.18 7.55 14.36
C PRO A 74 13.73 7.47 13.90
N LEU A 75 13.38 8.13 12.79
CA LEU A 75 12.00 8.17 12.26
C LEU A 75 11.52 6.78 11.81
N LYS A 76 12.38 6.03 11.11
CA LYS A 76 12.10 4.63 10.71
C LYS A 76 11.98 3.72 11.93
N LYS A 77 12.79 3.95 12.96
CA LYS A 77 12.72 3.18 14.22
C LYS A 77 11.41 3.44 14.98
N ILE A 78 10.95 4.70 15.04
CA ILE A 78 9.68 5.09 15.70
C ILE A 78 8.48 4.46 15.01
N THR A 79 8.45 4.52 13.67
CA THR A 79 7.34 3.96 12.88
C THR A 79 7.36 2.44 12.83
N GLY A 80 8.52 1.81 13.06
CA GLY A 80 8.71 0.37 12.83
C GLY A 80 8.74 0.00 11.35
N HIS A 81 8.79 0.99 10.45
CA HIS A 81 8.72 0.80 9.02
C HIS A 81 9.91 1.45 8.31
N VAL A 82 10.16 1.05 7.07
CA VAL A 82 11.21 1.66 6.23
C VAL A 82 10.80 3.01 5.66
N PHE A 83 9.65 3.54 6.06
CA PHE A 83 9.06 4.78 5.60
C PHE A 83 8.41 5.54 6.76
N TYR A 84 8.24 6.85 6.58
CA TYR A 84 7.64 7.73 7.58
C TYR A 84 6.92 8.90 6.90
N ASN A 85 6.18 9.69 7.68
CA ASN A 85 5.58 10.95 7.21
C ASN A 85 5.69 12.03 8.28
N THR A 86 6.41 13.10 7.96
CA THR A 86 6.71 14.25 8.83
C THR A 86 5.69 15.39 8.72
N SER A 87 4.68 15.26 7.85
CA SER A 87 3.58 16.22 7.81
C SER A 87 2.74 16.10 9.08
N LYS A 88 2.22 17.24 9.57
CA LYS A 88 1.22 17.26 10.65
C LYS A 88 -0.10 16.59 10.26
N TRP A 89 -0.30 16.35 8.97
CA TRP A 89 -1.52 15.79 8.41
C TRP A 89 -1.54 14.25 8.44
N THR A 90 -2.74 13.70 8.65
CA THR A 90 -3.16 12.36 8.26
C THR A 90 -4.31 12.52 7.28
N LEU A 91 -4.68 11.49 6.52
CA LEU A 91 -5.84 11.60 5.62
C LEU A 91 -7.13 11.90 6.40
N LYS A 92 -7.27 11.36 7.62
CA LYS A 92 -8.38 11.69 8.53
C LYS A 92 -8.39 13.17 8.92
N SER A 93 -7.25 13.74 9.33
CA SER A 93 -7.21 15.15 9.73
C SER A 93 -7.35 16.10 8.55
N LEU A 94 -6.88 15.71 7.35
CA LEU A 94 -7.15 16.42 6.10
C LEU A 94 -8.65 16.47 5.81
N TYR A 95 -9.34 15.33 5.89
CA TYR A 95 -10.79 15.28 5.69
C TYR A 95 -11.54 16.19 6.66
N GLN A 96 -11.27 16.03 7.97
CA GLN A 96 -11.91 16.82 9.02
C GLN A 96 -11.69 18.34 8.84
N THR A 97 -10.48 18.74 8.43
CA THR A 97 -10.14 20.15 8.21
C THR A 97 -10.78 20.69 6.93
N ALA A 98 -10.73 19.91 5.85
CA ALA A 98 -11.28 20.29 4.55
C ALA A 98 -12.80 20.41 4.57
N SER A 99 -13.50 19.62 5.40
CA SER A 99 -14.95 19.76 5.60
C SER A 99 -15.36 21.14 6.14
N ASN A 100 -14.45 21.83 6.82
CA ASN A 100 -14.68 23.19 7.35
C ASN A 100 -14.01 24.28 6.50
N THR A 101 -12.87 23.98 5.88
CA THR A 101 -12.08 24.95 5.09
C THR A 101 -11.65 24.39 3.73
N PRO A 102 -12.60 24.14 2.80
CA PRO A 102 -12.31 23.47 1.52
C PRO A 102 -11.26 24.21 0.66
N GLN A 103 -11.16 25.54 0.80
CA GLN A 103 -10.24 26.37 0.02
C GLN A 103 -8.76 26.05 0.26
N TYR A 104 -8.40 25.46 1.40
CA TYR A 104 -7.01 25.07 1.72
C TYR A 104 -6.75 23.58 1.49
N MET A 105 -7.75 22.82 1.02
CA MET A 105 -7.68 21.37 0.89
C MET A 105 -6.50 20.94 0.02
N LEU A 106 -6.33 21.55 -1.15
CA LEU A 106 -5.25 21.19 -2.07
C LEU A 106 -3.87 21.44 -1.45
N ALA A 107 -3.65 22.62 -0.87
CA ALA A 107 -2.38 22.98 -0.24
C ALA A 107 -2.04 22.07 0.94
N ASN A 108 -3.02 21.75 1.80
CA ASN A 108 -2.83 20.84 2.92
C ASN A 108 -2.51 19.41 2.45
N PHE A 109 -3.18 18.95 1.38
CA PHE A 109 -2.92 17.63 0.80
C PHE A 109 -1.52 17.56 0.17
N GLU A 110 -1.06 18.63 -0.48
CA GLU A 110 0.31 18.70 -1.01
C GLU A 110 1.36 18.67 0.12
N GLU A 111 1.16 19.44 1.20
CA GLU A 111 2.01 19.38 2.41
C GLU A 111 2.04 17.95 2.99
N TYR A 112 0.91 17.24 2.95
CA TYR A 112 0.82 15.85 3.39
C TYR A 112 1.66 14.90 2.52
N LEU A 113 1.56 15.02 1.19
CA LEU A 113 2.34 14.21 0.25
C LEU A 113 3.84 14.51 0.34
N ASP A 114 4.21 15.76 0.57
CA ASP A 114 5.60 16.18 0.67
C ASP A 114 6.27 15.70 1.96
N GLY A 115 5.50 15.50 3.03
CA GLY A 115 6.02 15.00 4.30
C GLY A 115 6.51 13.55 4.30
N PHE A 116 6.20 12.76 3.26
CA PHE A 116 6.64 11.37 3.16
C PHE A 116 8.14 11.21 2.90
N SER A 117 8.70 10.05 3.27
CA SER A 117 10.06 9.66 2.94
C SER A 117 10.27 9.38 1.44
N THR A 118 11.53 9.45 0.98
CA THR A 118 11.91 9.36 -0.45
C THR A 118 11.38 8.13 -1.18
N ASN A 119 11.34 6.97 -0.52
CA ASN A 119 10.80 5.73 -1.08
C ASN A 119 9.29 5.80 -1.37
N VAL A 120 8.53 6.54 -0.57
CA VAL A 120 7.10 6.79 -0.81
C VAL A 120 6.91 7.90 -1.85
N HIS A 121 7.79 8.91 -1.91
CA HIS A 121 7.75 9.89 -3.00
C HIS A 121 7.90 9.24 -4.38
N GLU A 122 8.73 8.21 -4.48
CA GLU A 122 8.85 7.43 -5.72
C GLU A 122 7.53 6.75 -6.11
N ILE A 123 6.85 6.11 -5.15
CA ILE A 123 5.51 5.53 -5.35
C ILE A 123 4.50 6.60 -5.81
N ILE A 124 4.49 7.76 -5.14
CA ILE A 124 3.60 8.88 -5.48
C ILE A 124 3.86 9.38 -6.91
N ASN A 125 5.12 9.41 -7.34
CA ASN A 125 5.53 9.85 -8.68
C ASN A 125 5.15 8.84 -9.75
N CYS A 126 5.40 7.55 -9.54
CA CYS A 126 5.00 6.47 -10.45
C CYS A 126 3.49 6.47 -10.72
N PHE A 127 2.69 6.72 -9.69
CA PHE A 127 1.23 6.86 -9.82
C PHE A 127 0.77 8.21 -10.37
N LYS A 128 1.67 9.19 -10.55
CA LYS A 128 1.33 10.58 -10.89
C LYS A 128 0.28 11.18 -9.95
N LEU A 129 0.29 10.76 -8.69
CA LEU A 129 -0.79 11.03 -7.74
C LEU A 129 -0.99 12.53 -7.51
N ARG A 130 0.08 13.35 -7.51
CA ARG A 130 -0.04 14.82 -7.39
C ARG A 130 -0.92 15.43 -8.48
N GLU A 131 -0.80 14.94 -9.72
CA GLU A 131 -1.62 15.40 -10.84
C GLU A 131 -3.09 15.03 -10.63
N GLN A 132 -3.34 13.81 -10.13
CA GLN A 132 -4.69 13.34 -9.82
C GLN A 132 -5.35 14.12 -8.68
N ILE A 133 -4.61 14.43 -7.61
CA ILE A 133 -5.10 15.27 -6.52
C ILE A 133 -5.49 16.66 -7.03
N ARG A 134 -4.65 17.29 -7.86
CA ARG A 134 -4.96 18.60 -8.47
C ARG A 134 -6.20 18.51 -9.37
N HIS A 135 -6.29 17.48 -10.20
CA HIS A 135 -7.44 17.28 -11.07
C HIS A 135 -8.74 17.10 -10.28
N MET A 136 -8.75 16.22 -9.29
CA MET A 136 -9.90 16.01 -8.41
C MET A 136 -10.29 17.26 -7.63
N SER A 137 -9.32 18.06 -7.20
CA SER A 137 -9.56 19.33 -6.52
C SER A 137 -10.25 20.34 -7.46
N HIS A 138 -9.72 20.54 -8.68
CA HIS A 138 -10.33 21.42 -9.67
C HIS A 138 -11.75 20.99 -10.10
N LYS A 139 -12.04 19.68 -10.01
CA LYS A 139 -13.32 19.09 -10.34
C LYS A 139 -14.27 18.99 -9.14
N ASN A 140 -13.85 19.47 -7.96
CA ASN A 140 -14.61 19.45 -6.71
C ASN A 140 -15.04 18.05 -6.24
N VAL A 141 -14.27 17.00 -6.57
CA VAL A 141 -14.55 15.62 -6.14
C VAL A 141 -13.55 15.08 -5.11
N LEU A 142 -12.45 15.80 -4.85
CA LEU A 142 -11.40 15.35 -3.94
C LEU A 142 -11.92 15.08 -2.52
N LEU A 143 -12.83 15.92 -2.00
CA LEU A 143 -13.41 15.74 -0.67
C LEU A 143 -14.23 14.46 -0.57
N SER A 144 -15.08 14.19 -1.57
CA SER A 144 -15.91 12.98 -1.62
C SER A 144 -15.08 11.71 -1.75
N VAL A 145 -14.01 11.74 -2.55
CA VAL A 145 -13.07 10.61 -2.64
C VAL A 145 -12.38 10.39 -1.29
N LEU A 146 -11.89 11.46 -0.66
CA LEU A 146 -11.23 11.37 0.63
C LEU A 146 -12.16 10.81 1.72
N GLU A 147 -13.41 11.29 1.77
CA GLU A 147 -14.46 10.81 2.68
C GLU A 147 -14.62 9.28 2.60
N LYS A 148 -14.66 8.73 1.38
CA LYS A 148 -14.79 7.28 1.17
C LYS A 148 -13.58 6.52 1.71
N PHE A 149 -12.36 6.99 1.46
CA PHE A 149 -11.13 6.32 1.92
C PHE A 149 -10.88 6.45 3.43
N VAL A 150 -11.46 7.44 4.10
CA VAL A 150 -11.39 7.58 5.57
C VAL A 150 -12.66 7.10 6.29
N SER A 151 -13.60 6.52 5.55
CA SER A 151 -14.87 6.03 6.09
C SER A 151 -14.64 5.03 7.24
N PRO A 152 -15.38 5.14 8.35
CA PRO A 152 -15.28 4.20 9.47
C PRO A 152 -15.88 2.82 9.15
N TYR A 153 -16.50 2.66 7.97
CA TYR A 153 -17.08 1.40 7.49
C TYR A 153 -16.09 0.54 6.71
N ILE A 154 -14.85 1.00 6.54
CA ILE A 154 -13.76 0.20 5.96
C ILE A 154 -12.59 0.10 6.93
N ASN A 155 -11.89 -1.02 6.90
CA ASN A 155 -10.69 -1.24 7.68
C ASN A 155 -9.53 -1.58 6.77
N LEU A 156 -8.58 -0.65 6.67
CA LEU A 156 -7.33 -0.81 5.94
C LEU A 156 -6.15 -1.01 6.88
N THR A 157 -6.40 -1.32 8.16
CA THR A 157 -5.36 -1.51 9.18
C THR A 157 -5.06 -3.00 9.39
N PRO A 158 -3.89 -3.36 9.96
CA PRO A 158 -3.58 -4.76 10.27
C PRO A 158 -4.28 -5.31 11.51
N LYS A 159 -5.19 -4.53 12.14
CA LYS A 159 -5.91 -4.92 13.36
C LYS A 159 -7.41 -4.99 13.08
N GLU A 160 -8.11 -5.93 13.73
CA GLU A 160 -9.58 -5.96 13.68
C GLU A 160 -10.16 -4.67 14.29
N GLN A 161 -11.20 -4.15 13.65
CA GLN A 161 -11.93 -2.96 14.11
C GLN A 161 -13.43 -3.25 14.11
N GLN A 162 -14.23 -2.30 14.59
CA GLN A 162 -15.68 -2.33 14.47
C GLN A 162 -16.13 -1.06 13.75
N ASP A 163 -17.16 -1.20 12.92
CA ASP A 163 -17.82 -0.04 12.34
C ASP A 163 -18.70 0.68 13.39
N PRO A 164 -19.27 1.86 13.07
CA PRO A 164 -20.14 2.59 14.00
C PRO A 164 -21.42 1.84 14.43
N GLU A 165 -21.79 0.78 13.72
CA GLU A 165 -22.96 -0.06 13.99
C GLU A 165 -22.60 -1.30 14.84
N GLY A 166 -21.32 -1.47 15.19
CA GLY A 166 -20.81 -2.60 15.96
C GLY A 166 -20.52 -3.86 15.13
N ASN A 167 -20.58 -3.78 13.80
CA ASN A 167 -20.19 -4.88 12.93
C ASN A 167 -18.67 -5.01 12.91
N LYS A 168 -18.18 -6.25 12.91
CA LYS A 168 -16.74 -6.52 12.82
C LYS A 168 -16.19 -6.16 11.45
N LEU A 169 -15.13 -5.35 11.45
CA LEU A 169 -14.30 -5.08 10.29
C LEU A 169 -12.97 -5.84 10.45
N PRO A 170 -12.79 -6.95 9.71
CA PRO A 170 -11.59 -7.77 9.84
C PRO A 170 -10.33 -6.99 9.48
N ALA A 171 -9.20 -7.42 10.05
CA ALA A 171 -7.89 -6.87 9.74
C ALA A 171 -7.54 -7.08 8.26
N LEU A 172 -6.97 -6.06 7.62
CA LEU A 172 -6.32 -6.20 6.33
C LEU A 172 -4.86 -6.62 6.56
N THR A 173 -4.61 -7.93 6.44
CA THR A 173 -3.24 -8.47 6.46
C THR A 173 -2.48 -8.07 5.20
N ASN A 174 -1.16 -8.20 5.20
CA ASN A 174 -0.35 -7.90 4.00
C ASN A 174 -0.73 -8.82 2.84
N LEU A 175 -0.98 -10.10 3.13
CA LEU A 175 -1.50 -11.03 2.13
C LEU A 175 -2.89 -10.61 1.64
N GLY A 176 -3.79 -10.19 2.54
CA GLY A 176 -5.11 -9.67 2.18
C GLY A 176 -5.05 -8.42 1.31
N MET A 177 -4.09 -7.53 1.54
CA MET A 177 -3.84 -6.37 0.71
C MET A 177 -3.46 -6.78 -0.72
N GLY A 178 -2.57 -7.76 -0.88
CA GLY A 178 -2.23 -8.34 -2.18
C GLY A 178 -3.46 -8.86 -2.94
N TYR A 179 -4.33 -9.62 -2.26
CA TYR A 179 -5.58 -10.09 -2.86
C TYR A 179 -6.52 -8.96 -3.29
N VAL A 180 -6.67 -7.93 -2.46
CA VAL A 180 -7.52 -6.78 -2.79
C VAL A 180 -6.98 -6.03 -4.01
N PHE A 181 -5.67 -5.86 -4.13
CA PHE A 181 -5.06 -5.25 -5.32
C PHE A 181 -5.30 -6.07 -6.58
N GLU A 182 -5.01 -7.37 -6.53
CA GLU A 182 -5.18 -8.26 -7.68
C GLU A 182 -6.63 -8.24 -8.17
N GLU A 183 -7.59 -8.29 -7.26
CA GLU A 183 -9.01 -8.21 -7.61
C GLU A 183 -9.41 -6.83 -8.16
N LEU A 184 -8.86 -5.72 -7.63
CA LEU A 184 -9.11 -4.39 -8.18
C LEU A 184 -8.56 -4.26 -9.61
N ILE A 185 -7.32 -4.70 -9.84
CA ILE A 185 -6.69 -4.69 -11.17
C ILE A 185 -7.49 -5.56 -12.13
N ARG A 186 -7.86 -6.79 -11.72
CA ARG A 186 -8.69 -7.70 -12.52
C ARG A 186 -9.98 -7.01 -12.96
N LYS A 187 -10.71 -6.39 -12.02
CA LYS A 187 -11.95 -5.66 -12.34
C LYS A 187 -11.73 -4.49 -13.31
N PHE A 188 -10.70 -3.67 -13.10
CA PHE A 188 -10.40 -2.56 -14.02
C PHE A 188 -10.06 -3.04 -15.43
N ASN A 189 -9.34 -4.15 -15.56
CA ASN A 189 -8.97 -4.71 -16.86
C ASN A 189 -10.18 -5.33 -17.57
N GLU A 190 -11.04 -6.05 -16.82
CA GLU A 190 -12.31 -6.58 -17.34
C GLU A 190 -13.21 -5.46 -17.87
N GLU A 191 -13.25 -4.29 -17.22
CA GLU A 191 -14.02 -3.15 -17.70
C GLU A 191 -13.42 -2.47 -18.94
N ASN A 192 -12.11 -2.55 -19.12
CA ASN A 192 -11.41 -1.93 -20.25
C ASN A 192 -11.27 -2.84 -21.48
N ASN A 193 -11.71 -4.10 -21.41
CA ASN A 193 -11.44 -5.13 -22.43
C ASN A 193 -9.93 -5.28 -22.76
N GLU A 194 -9.06 -5.01 -21.80
CA GLU A 194 -7.61 -5.29 -21.91
C GLU A 194 -7.38 -6.80 -21.67
N GLU A 195 -6.38 -7.39 -22.33
CA GLU A 195 -6.09 -8.83 -22.19
C GLU A 195 -5.70 -9.15 -20.73
N ALA A 196 -6.58 -9.87 -20.01
CA ALA A 196 -6.44 -10.15 -18.58
C ALA A 196 -5.15 -10.92 -18.19
N GLY A 197 -4.43 -11.49 -19.17
CA GLY A 197 -3.23 -12.31 -18.96
C GLY A 197 -1.92 -11.53 -18.81
N GLU A 198 -1.88 -10.23 -19.07
CA GLU A 198 -0.61 -9.47 -19.10
C GLU A 198 -0.13 -8.92 -17.75
N HIS A 199 -0.93 -9.04 -16.68
CA HIS A 199 -0.68 -8.23 -15.46
C HIS A 199 -0.55 -8.98 -14.14
N PHE A 200 -1.11 -10.19 -14.00
CA PHE A 200 -0.94 -10.96 -12.76
C PHE A 200 -0.86 -12.47 -13.04
N THR A 201 -0.05 -13.14 -12.23
CA THR A 201 0.00 -14.61 -12.19
C THR A 201 -0.96 -15.10 -11.11
N PRO A 202 -1.97 -15.95 -11.42
CA PRO A 202 -2.87 -16.47 -10.40
C PRO A 202 -2.14 -17.15 -9.24
N ARG A 203 -2.67 -17.05 -8.03
CA ARG A 203 -2.00 -17.52 -6.81
C ARG A 203 -1.72 -19.02 -6.83
N GLU A 204 -2.62 -19.80 -7.42
CA GLU A 204 -2.47 -21.24 -7.59
C GLU A 204 -1.30 -21.58 -8.55
N VAL A 205 -1.08 -20.75 -9.56
CA VAL A 205 0.05 -20.89 -10.49
C VAL A 205 1.35 -20.52 -9.78
N ILE A 206 1.35 -19.44 -8.99
CA ILE A 206 2.51 -19.06 -8.17
C ILE A 206 2.85 -20.18 -7.19
N GLU A 207 1.87 -20.75 -6.49
CA GLU A 207 2.07 -21.86 -5.56
C GLU A 207 2.65 -23.10 -6.25
N LEU A 208 2.16 -23.44 -7.45
CA LEU A 208 2.75 -24.54 -8.23
C LEU A 208 4.22 -24.23 -8.60
N MET A 209 4.52 -23.01 -9.04
CA MET A 209 5.87 -22.61 -9.42
C MET A 209 6.84 -22.65 -8.24
N THR A 210 6.44 -22.21 -7.04
CA THR A 210 7.29 -22.29 -5.85
C THR A 210 7.60 -23.74 -5.45
N HIS A 211 6.62 -24.64 -5.53
CA HIS A 211 6.85 -26.08 -5.32
C HIS A 211 7.86 -26.65 -6.32
N LEU A 212 7.71 -26.33 -7.62
CA LEU A 212 8.62 -26.85 -8.65
C LEU A 212 10.06 -26.37 -8.47
N VAL A 213 10.26 -25.15 -7.96
CA VAL A 213 11.59 -24.57 -7.73
C VAL A 213 12.22 -25.09 -6.44
N PHE A 214 11.49 -25.10 -5.34
CA PHE A 214 12.07 -25.30 -4.00
C PHE A 214 11.96 -26.74 -3.48
N ASP A 215 10.94 -27.51 -3.84
CA ASP A 215 10.80 -28.89 -3.34
C ASP A 215 11.99 -29.79 -3.73
N PRO A 216 12.54 -29.74 -4.96
CA PRO A 216 13.72 -30.51 -5.33
C PRO A 216 14.99 -30.08 -4.59
N LEU A 217 15.00 -28.86 -4.02
CA LEU A 217 16.15 -28.24 -3.38
C LEU A 217 16.02 -28.18 -1.86
N LYS A 218 14.98 -28.77 -1.26
CA LYS A 218 14.63 -28.63 0.17
C LYS A 218 15.81 -28.78 1.15
N ASP A 219 16.70 -29.73 0.90
CA ASP A 219 17.84 -30.05 1.77
C ASP A 219 19.07 -29.17 1.47
N GLN A 220 19.00 -28.35 0.43
CA GLN A 220 20.05 -27.46 -0.07
C GLN A 220 19.69 -25.98 0.06
N ILE A 221 18.51 -25.62 0.60
CA ILE A 221 18.10 -24.23 0.78
C ILE A 221 18.99 -23.59 1.87
N PRO A 222 19.86 -22.63 1.52
CA PRO A 222 20.79 -22.03 2.47
C PRO A 222 20.08 -21.16 3.52
N ALA A 223 20.79 -20.86 4.62
CA ALA A 223 20.32 -19.90 5.62
C ALA A 223 20.28 -18.45 5.11
N ILE A 224 21.02 -18.16 4.03
CA ILE A 224 20.97 -16.89 3.31
C ILE A 224 20.64 -17.22 1.86
N ILE A 225 19.49 -16.78 1.38
CA ILE A 225 19.04 -17.01 0.00
C ILE A 225 18.62 -15.70 -0.65
N THR A 226 18.86 -15.62 -1.95
CA THR A 226 18.40 -14.52 -2.80
C THR A 226 17.40 -15.05 -3.81
N ILE A 227 16.27 -14.37 -3.97
CA ILE A 227 15.21 -14.71 -4.92
C ILE A 227 15.11 -13.55 -5.91
N TYR A 228 15.17 -13.86 -7.20
CA TYR A 228 15.12 -12.85 -8.25
C TYR A 228 13.98 -13.14 -9.23
N ASP A 229 13.15 -12.12 -9.49
CA ASP A 229 12.13 -12.13 -10.52
C ASP A 229 12.36 -10.95 -11.49
N PRO A 230 12.75 -11.21 -12.75
CA PRO A 230 13.06 -10.16 -13.73
C PRO A 230 11.82 -9.44 -14.30
N ALA A 231 10.61 -9.93 -14.03
CA ALA A 231 9.34 -9.35 -14.47
C ALA A 231 8.30 -9.54 -13.35
N CYS A 232 8.58 -8.94 -12.20
CA CYS A 232 7.92 -9.31 -10.94
C CYS A 232 6.45 -8.90 -10.84
N GLY A 233 5.96 -8.07 -11.76
CA GLY A 233 4.61 -7.54 -11.68
C GLY A 233 4.35 -6.89 -10.33
N SER A 234 3.22 -7.22 -9.71
CA SER A 234 2.84 -6.76 -8.37
C SER A 234 3.68 -7.34 -7.23
N GLY A 235 4.66 -8.20 -7.51
CA GLY A 235 5.53 -8.83 -6.51
C GLY A 235 4.96 -10.11 -5.87
N GLY A 236 3.89 -10.66 -6.44
CA GLY A 236 3.23 -11.87 -5.94
C GLY A 236 4.19 -13.06 -5.85
N MET A 237 4.94 -13.35 -6.92
CA MET A 237 5.91 -14.45 -6.98
C MET A 237 6.98 -14.34 -5.90
N LEU A 238 7.55 -13.15 -5.72
CA LEU A 238 8.59 -12.88 -4.72
C LEU A 238 8.08 -13.12 -3.30
N THR A 239 6.89 -12.60 -3.01
CA THR A 239 6.23 -12.78 -1.72
C THR A 239 5.96 -14.24 -1.42
N GLU A 240 5.30 -14.94 -2.34
CA GLU A 240 4.92 -16.32 -2.09
C GLU A 240 6.15 -17.22 -2.00
N SER A 241 7.21 -16.93 -2.76
CA SER A 241 8.47 -17.66 -2.63
C SER A 241 9.08 -17.50 -1.23
N GLN A 242 9.06 -16.28 -0.66
CA GLN A 242 9.50 -16.04 0.71
C GLN A 242 8.64 -16.84 1.71
N ASN A 243 7.32 -16.65 1.67
CA ASN A 243 6.37 -17.32 2.56
C ASN A 243 6.51 -18.84 2.50
N PHE A 244 6.64 -19.38 1.28
CA PHE A 244 6.77 -20.81 1.04
C PHE A 244 8.01 -21.40 1.72
N ILE A 245 9.15 -20.75 1.56
CA ILE A 245 10.41 -21.18 2.17
C ILE A 245 10.33 -21.10 3.70
N GLU A 246 9.80 -20.00 4.24
CA GLU A 246 9.68 -19.78 5.68
C GLU A 246 8.75 -20.79 6.34
N GLN A 247 7.61 -21.10 5.70
CA GLN A 247 6.60 -22.00 6.26
C GLN A 247 6.92 -23.48 6.05
N LYS A 248 7.38 -23.86 4.85
CA LYS A 248 7.57 -25.27 4.49
C LYS A 248 8.96 -25.79 4.87
N TYR A 249 9.97 -24.92 4.86
CA TYR A 249 11.35 -25.29 5.12
C TYR A 249 11.99 -24.47 6.25
N PRO A 250 11.36 -24.34 7.43
CA PRO A 250 11.92 -23.55 8.52
C PRO A 250 13.29 -24.10 8.93
N LEU A 251 14.20 -23.19 9.29
CA LEU A 251 15.44 -23.56 9.96
C LEU A 251 15.14 -24.08 11.37
N SER A 252 15.99 -24.95 11.92
CA SER A 252 15.85 -25.35 13.32
C SER A 252 16.14 -24.16 14.24
N GLU A 253 15.56 -24.15 15.45
CA GLU A 253 15.78 -23.06 16.43
C GLU A 253 17.27 -22.74 16.68
N SER A 254 18.13 -23.76 16.63
CA SER A 254 19.59 -23.62 16.77
C SER A 254 20.29 -22.90 15.62
N GLN A 255 19.65 -22.81 14.45
CA GLN A 255 20.17 -22.17 13.24
C GLN A 255 19.65 -20.73 13.08
N GLY A 256 18.71 -20.30 13.91
CA GLY A 256 18.11 -18.97 13.86
C GLY A 256 17.14 -18.78 12.69
N GLU A 257 16.86 -17.53 12.35
CA GLU A 257 15.96 -17.16 11.25
C GLU A 257 16.68 -17.12 9.89
N ARG A 258 15.99 -17.54 8.83
CA ARG A 258 16.53 -17.50 7.47
C ARG A 258 16.50 -16.05 6.95
N SER A 259 17.62 -15.60 6.38
CA SER A 259 17.69 -14.32 5.66
C SER A 259 17.32 -14.52 4.19
N ILE A 260 16.15 -14.01 3.78
CA ILE A 260 15.66 -14.08 2.41
C ILE A 260 15.71 -12.68 1.79
N PHE A 261 16.49 -12.51 0.72
CA PHE A 261 16.61 -11.25 0.00
C PHE A 261 15.83 -11.34 -1.32
N LEU A 262 14.84 -10.46 -1.49
CA LEU A 262 13.99 -10.39 -2.67
C LEU A 262 14.49 -9.31 -3.62
N PHE A 263 14.63 -9.67 -4.89
CA PHE A 263 15.02 -8.76 -5.97
C PHE A 263 14.00 -8.86 -7.10
N GLY A 264 13.49 -7.72 -7.55
CA GLY A 264 12.48 -7.64 -8.60
C GLY A 264 12.83 -6.58 -9.64
N LYS A 265 12.40 -6.79 -10.88
CA LYS A 265 12.36 -5.74 -11.90
C LYS A 265 10.96 -5.68 -12.51
N GLU A 266 10.45 -4.47 -12.64
CA GLU A 266 9.19 -4.15 -13.31
C GLU A 266 9.40 -2.88 -14.13
N THR A 267 8.82 -2.84 -15.33
CA THR A 267 8.95 -1.74 -16.29
C THR A 267 7.75 -0.80 -16.28
N ASN A 268 6.58 -1.29 -15.88
CA ASN A 268 5.39 -0.48 -15.73
C ASN A 268 5.41 0.26 -14.38
N ASP A 269 5.34 1.59 -14.41
CA ASP A 269 5.42 2.43 -13.21
C ASP A 269 4.32 2.12 -12.18
N GLU A 270 3.09 1.88 -12.64
CA GLU A 270 1.94 1.61 -11.77
C GLU A 270 2.13 0.28 -11.04
N THR A 271 2.47 -0.77 -11.78
CA THR A 271 2.73 -2.11 -11.24
C THR A 271 3.96 -2.11 -10.32
N TYR A 272 5.00 -1.36 -10.69
CA TYR A 272 6.19 -1.15 -9.85
C TYR A 272 5.82 -0.52 -8.50
N ALA A 273 5.01 0.54 -8.52
CA ALA A 273 4.58 1.25 -7.32
C ALA A 273 3.78 0.34 -6.37
N ILE A 274 2.93 -0.52 -6.93
CA ILE A 274 2.19 -1.54 -6.18
C ILE A 274 3.16 -2.52 -5.52
N CYS A 275 4.06 -3.14 -6.30
CA CYS A 275 5.06 -4.08 -5.78
C CYS A 275 5.91 -3.45 -4.68
N LYS A 276 6.41 -2.23 -4.91
CA LYS A 276 7.24 -1.52 -3.94
C LYS A 276 6.48 -1.24 -2.64
N SER A 277 5.23 -0.79 -2.75
CA SER A 277 4.39 -0.51 -1.58
C SER A 277 4.16 -1.76 -0.72
N ASP A 278 3.89 -2.90 -1.35
CA ASP A 278 3.65 -4.17 -0.66
C ASP A 278 4.93 -4.67 0.04
N MET A 279 6.07 -4.61 -0.66
CA MET A 279 7.38 -4.97 -0.10
C MET A 279 7.82 -4.08 1.05
N MET A 280 7.44 -2.79 1.04
CA MET A 280 7.76 -1.85 2.14
C MET A 280 6.97 -2.12 3.42
N ILE A 281 5.79 -2.72 3.30
CA ILE A 281 4.93 -3.06 4.44
C ILE A 281 5.34 -4.40 5.07
N LYS A 282 6.03 -5.27 4.30
CA LYS A 282 6.51 -6.58 4.75
C LYS A 282 7.86 -6.47 5.46
N ARG A 283 7.84 -6.35 6.79
CA ARG A 283 8.92 -6.72 7.72
C ARG A 283 8.35 -7.10 9.07
#